data_AF-A0A183HHV2-F1
#
_entry.id   AF-A0A183HHV2-F1
#
_cell.length_a   1.000
_cell.length_b   1.000
_cell.length_c   1.000
_cell.angle_alpha   90.00
_cell.angle_beta   90.00
_cell.angle_gamma   90.00
#
_symmetry.space_group_name_H-M   'P 1'
#
loop_
_entity.id
_entity.type
_entity.pdbx_description
1 polymer ?
#
loop_
_entity_poly.entity_id
_entity_poly.type
_entity_poly.pdbx_seq_one_letter_code
_entity_poly.pdbx_strand_id
1 'polypeptide(L)'
;MVKLKKIILKLIIVTEISKPRISINGSTLPSARKISHSLITEPIDPHISCSMMIAQWAMFINEDIVHAGITTLYEGNQSKPLLCCNQQYTHPECYPIEVDKNDTIYSTHTRCLPYVRTATSPRENCSLGPREQVNQATSFLDASHIYGSTMERANKLRAYQNGLLLSQQNSKYHATLLPNITDGTCWNNGSSQKCFLAGGEFTNLFPTQTVLHTIWLRQHNNIAKQLKAINIGWDDEKLFQEARRIVVAQIQHITYNEFLPIIIGKNRLRQYDIKLRSNDYDSDYN
;
A
#
# COMPACT_ATOMS: atom_id res chain seq x y z
N MET A 1 18.58 15.12 -11.05
CA MET A 1 17.68 14.33 -11.92
C MET A 1 18.44 13.09 -12.39
N VAL A 2 18.54 12.07 -11.54
CA VAL A 2 19.17 10.79 -11.88
C VAL A 2 18.42 10.20 -13.08
N LYS A 3 19.07 10.20 -14.25
CA LYS A 3 18.63 9.42 -15.41
C LYS A 3 18.80 7.94 -15.09
N LEU A 4 17.94 7.39 -14.25
CA LEU A 4 17.51 6.01 -14.43
C LEU A 4 17.01 5.96 -15.87
N LYS A 5 17.80 5.35 -16.77
CA LYS A 5 17.29 4.94 -18.08
C LYS A 5 16.04 4.14 -17.77
N LYS A 6 14.87 4.75 -17.95
CA LYS A 6 13.56 4.11 -17.81
C LYS A 6 13.53 3.00 -18.86
N ILE A 7 14.02 1.82 -18.50
CA ILE A 7 13.63 0.58 -19.17
C ILE A 7 12.24 0.27 -18.59
N ILE A 8 11.27 1.13 -18.90
CA ILE A 8 9.86 0.78 -18.73
C ILE A 8 9.55 -0.03 -19.97
N LEU A 9 9.40 -1.35 -19.78
CA LEU A 9 9.06 -2.27 -20.85
C LEU A 9 7.67 -1.95 -21.39
N LYS A 10 7.47 -2.14 -22.69
CA LYS A 10 6.13 -2.08 -23.28
C LYS A 10 5.26 -3.18 -22.68
N LEU A 11 3.97 -2.88 -22.51
CA LEU A 11 2.99 -3.83 -22.02
C LEU A 11 2.89 -5.05 -22.96
N ILE A 12 2.93 -6.26 -22.41
CA ILE A 12 2.81 -7.51 -23.17
C ILE A 12 1.42 -8.10 -22.90
N ILE A 13 0.51 -7.96 -23.87
CA ILE A 13 -0.89 -8.41 -23.80
C ILE A 13 -1.37 -8.93 -25.17
N VAL A 14 -2.34 -9.86 -25.18
CA VAL A 14 -2.71 -10.64 -26.39
C VAL A 14 -3.20 -9.77 -27.53
N THR A 15 -4.03 -8.78 -27.22
CA THR A 15 -4.66 -7.93 -28.23
C THR A 15 -3.99 -6.58 -28.37
N GLU A 16 -2.83 -6.37 -27.74
CA GLU A 16 -2.20 -5.04 -27.56
C GLU A 16 -3.12 -3.97 -26.93
N ILE A 17 -4.32 -4.36 -26.48
CA ILE A 17 -5.36 -3.47 -25.96
C ILE A 17 -5.73 -3.81 -24.52
N SER A 18 -6.15 -5.04 -24.19
CA SER A 18 -6.57 -5.34 -22.80
C SER A 18 -6.44 -6.81 -22.38
N LYS A 19 -6.53 -7.80 -23.27
CA LYS A 19 -6.58 -9.21 -22.85
C LYS A 19 -5.25 -9.69 -22.24
N PRO A 20 -5.26 -10.35 -21.05
CA PRO A 20 -4.06 -10.93 -20.44
C PRO A 20 -3.35 -11.90 -21.39
N ARG A 21 -2.01 -11.91 -21.34
CA ARG A 21 -1.13 -12.67 -22.26
C ARG A 21 -1.48 -14.16 -22.37
N ILE A 22 -1.24 -14.74 -23.54
CA ILE A 22 -1.22 -16.20 -23.79
C ILE A 22 0.21 -16.67 -24.03
N SER A 23 0.42 -17.97 -24.16
CA SER A 23 1.72 -18.53 -24.50
C SER A 23 2.14 -18.16 -25.93
N ILE A 24 3.44 -18.14 -26.19
CA ILE A 24 4.03 -17.78 -27.51
C ILE A 24 3.56 -18.76 -28.60
N ASN A 25 3.32 -20.02 -28.24
CA ASN A 25 2.80 -21.05 -29.12
C ASN A 25 1.26 -21.02 -29.28
N GLY A 26 0.58 -20.02 -28.72
CA GLY A 26 -0.88 -19.88 -28.77
C GLY A 26 -1.65 -20.71 -27.73
N SER A 27 -0.98 -21.53 -26.91
CA SER A 27 -1.64 -22.28 -25.85
C SER A 27 -2.01 -21.40 -24.65
N THR A 28 -2.92 -21.89 -23.80
CA THR A 28 -3.18 -21.27 -22.50
C THR A 28 -1.95 -21.35 -21.61
N LEU A 29 -1.78 -20.36 -20.73
CA LEU A 29 -0.75 -20.39 -19.69
C LEU A 29 -1.25 -21.20 -18.49
N PRO A 30 -0.35 -21.84 -17.72
CA PRO A 30 -0.74 -22.49 -16.48
C PRO A 30 -1.36 -21.48 -15.51
N SER A 31 -2.35 -21.91 -14.73
CA SER A 31 -2.98 -21.05 -13.73
C SER A 31 -1.96 -20.60 -12.68
N ALA A 32 -2.13 -19.39 -12.15
CA ALA A 32 -1.26 -18.86 -11.09
C ALA A 32 -1.24 -19.78 -9.86
N ARG A 33 -2.39 -20.43 -9.56
CA ARG A 33 -2.49 -21.36 -8.45
C ARG A 33 -1.68 -22.64 -8.69
N LYS A 34 -1.73 -23.20 -9.90
CA LYS A 34 -0.91 -24.38 -10.26
C LYS A 34 0.59 -24.09 -10.06
N ILE A 35 1.04 -22.93 -10.52
CA ILE A 35 2.43 -22.50 -10.36
C ILE A 35 2.78 -22.33 -8.87
N SER A 36 1.92 -21.68 -8.09
CA SER A 36 2.10 -21.54 -6.64
C SER A 36 2.19 -22.89 -5.94
N HIS A 37 1.27 -23.83 -6.24
CA HIS A 37 1.26 -25.16 -5.65
C HIS A 37 2.48 -26.00 -6.04
N SER A 38 2.98 -25.85 -7.26
CA SER A 38 4.08 -26.68 -7.78
C SER A 38 5.48 -26.12 -7.45
N LEU A 39 5.64 -24.81 -7.31
CA LEU A 39 6.96 -24.16 -7.21
C LEU A 39 7.21 -23.43 -5.89
N ILE A 40 6.17 -22.95 -5.20
CA ILE A 40 6.35 -22.20 -3.95
C ILE A 40 6.26 -23.20 -2.80
N THR A 41 7.39 -23.40 -2.11
CA THR A 41 7.50 -24.24 -0.92
C THR A 41 7.69 -23.37 0.31
N GLU A 42 7.15 -23.83 1.44
CA GLU A 42 7.37 -23.12 2.71
C GLU A 42 8.84 -23.28 3.13
N PRO A 43 9.52 -22.16 3.48
CA PRO A 43 10.87 -22.23 3.98
C PRO A 43 10.87 -22.93 5.34
N ILE A 44 11.81 -23.85 5.53
CA ILE A 44 11.94 -24.64 6.76
C ILE A 44 12.69 -23.84 7.84
N ASP A 45 13.60 -22.96 7.42
CA ASP A 45 14.52 -22.24 8.31
C ASP A 45 14.26 -20.74 8.35
N PRO A 46 14.36 -20.10 9.53
CA PRO A 46 14.30 -18.65 9.66
C PRO A 46 15.55 -18.00 9.07
N HIS A 47 15.41 -16.78 8.58
CA HIS A 47 16.54 -16.03 8.07
C HIS A 47 17.46 -15.55 9.22
N ILE A 48 18.74 -15.91 9.18
CA ILE A 48 19.69 -15.67 10.28
C ILE A 48 20.10 -14.20 10.49
N SER A 49 20.02 -13.37 9.45
CA SER A 49 20.54 -11.98 9.48
C SER A 49 19.48 -10.89 9.36
N CYS A 50 18.21 -11.26 9.16
CA CYS A 50 17.15 -10.32 8.82
C CYS A 50 15.98 -10.50 9.77
N SER A 51 15.55 -9.42 10.41
CA SER A 51 14.33 -9.45 11.20
C SER A 51 13.09 -9.34 10.30
N MET A 52 11.94 -9.79 10.81
CA MET A 52 10.64 -9.64 10.13
C MET A 52 10.31 -8.16 9.83
N MET A 53 10.94 -7.22 10.53
CA MET A 53 10.75 -5.79 10.30
C MET A 53 11.08 -5.38 8.86
N ILE A 54 12.00 -6.07 8.19
CA ILE A 54 12.31 -5.77 6.78
C ILE A 54 11.08 -6.00 5.89
N ALA A 55 10.38 -7.12 6.05
CA ALA A 55 9.18 -7.40 5.28
C ALA A 55 8.03 -6.45 5.65
N GLN A 56 7.88 -6.12 6.93
CA GLN A 56 6.85 -5.19 7.39
C GLN A 56 7.10 -3.76 6.92
N TRP A 57 8.35 -3.29 6.95
CA TRP A 57 8.75 -2.00 6.41
C TRP A 57 8.57 -1.94 4.89
N ALA A 58 8.92 -3.01 4.18
CA ALA A 58 8.69 -3.08 2.73
C ALA A 58 7.21 -2.91 2.37
N MET A 59 6.32 -3.58 3.12
CA MET A 59 4.87 -3.46 2.93
C MET A 59 4.36 -2.06 3.31
N PHE A 60 4.87 -1.50 4.41
CA PHE A 60 4.53 -0.16 4.88
C PHE A 60 4.91 0.93 3.86
N ILE A 61 6.12 0.86 3.31
CA ILE A 61 6.57 1.78 2.25
C ILE A 61 5.82 1.54 0.94
N ASN A 62 5.53 0.29 0.58
CA ASN A 62 4.75 0.00 -0.63
C ASN A 62 3.38 0.67 -0.59
N GLU A 63 2.74 0.75 0.58
CA GLU A 63 1.47 1.45 0.76
C GLU A 63 1.58 2.97 0.52
N ASP A 64 2.77 3.55 0.71
CA ASP A 64 3.00 4.98 0.47
C ASP A 64 3.02 5.34 -1.00
N ILE A 65 3.60 4.47 -1.83
CA ILE A 65 3.89 4.76 -3.23
C ILE A 65 3.00 4.00 -4.22
N VAL A 66 2.29 2.97 -3.77
CA VAL A 66 1.45 2.12 -4.64
C VAL A 66 0.11 1.80 -3.97
N HIS A 67 -0.95 2.27 -4.62
CA HIS A 67 -2.32 1.83 -4.38
C HIS A 67 -2.97 1.45 -5.71
N ALA A 68 -2.93 0.17 -6.04
CA ALA A 68 -3.56 -0.37 -7.23
C ALA A 68 -5.07 -0.53 -6.99
N GLY A 69 -5.87 0.42 -7.47
CA GLY A 69 -7.32 0.36 -7.32
C GLY A 69 -7.91 -0.87 -8.01
N ILE A 70 -9.03 -1.38 -7.50
CA ILE A 70 -9.82 -2.45 -8.14
C ILE A 70 -11.20 -1.91 -8.50
N THR A 71 -11.81 -2.49 -9.54
CA THR A 71 -13.21 -2.22 -9.83
C THR A 71 -14.07 -2.82 -8.72
N THR A 72 -15.07 -2.07 -8.25
CA THR A 72 -16.09 -2.50 -7.29
C THR A 72 -17.48 -2.19 -7.83
N LEU A 73 -18.50 -2.85 -7.29
CA LEU A 73 -19.90 -2.53 -7.53
C LEU A 73 -20.36 -1.52 -6.48
N TYR A 74 -21.33 -0.68 -6.83
CA TYR A 74 -21.96 0.23 -5.90
C TYR A 74 -23.44 -0.08 -5.78
N GLU A 75 -23.91 -0.22 -4.54
CA GLU A 75 -25.34 -0.31 -4.21
C GLU A 75 -25.66 0.86 -3.26
N GLY A 76 -26.27 1.91 -3.82
CA GLY A 76 -26.38 3.20 -3.14
C GLY A 76 -24.99 3.78 -2.85
N ASN A 77 -24.70 4.07 -1.57
CA ASN A 77 -23.42 4.61 -1.12
C ASN A 77 -22.43 3.54 -0.62
N GLN A 78 -22.77 2.25 -0.76
CA GLN A 78 -21.93 1.16 -0.30
C GLN A 78 -21.20 0.49 -1.47
N SER A 79 -19.88 0.40 -1.34
CA SER A 79 -19.02 -0.37 -2.26
C SER A 79 -19.12 -1.86 -1.90
N LYS A 80 -19.29 -2.70 -2.92
CA LYS A 80 -19.33 -4.17 -2.80
C LYS A 80 -18.31 -4.81 -3.75
N PRO A 81 -17.65 -5.91 -3.32
CA PRO A 81 -16.69 -6.60 -4.17
C PRO A 81 -17.40 -7.29 -5.35
N LEU A 82 -16.69 -7.43 -6.48
CA LEU A 82 -17.17 -8.22 -7.62
C LEU A 82 -17.08 -9.73 -7.30
N LEU A 83 -18.18 -10.45 -7.54
CA LEU A 83 -18.28 -11.89 -7.27
C LEU A 83 -17.73 -12.73 -8.44
N CYS A 84 -16.42 -12.73 -8.63
CA CYS A 84 -15.78 -13.33 -9.81
C CYS A 84 -15.74 -14.86 -9.89
N CYS A 85 -16.17 -15.57 -8.84
CA CYS A 85 -16.33 -17.03 -8.86
C CYS A 85 -17.79 -17.47 -8.99
N ASN A 86 -18.71 -16.55 -9.22
CA ASN A 86 -20.11 -16.89 -9.43
C ASN A 86 -20.32 -17.45 -10.85
N GLN A 87 -20.99 -18.59 -10.96
CA GLN A 87 -21.26 -19.25 -12.24
C GLN A 87 -22.36 -18.56 -13.06
N GLN A 88 -23.22 -17.76 -12.42
CA GLN A 88 -24.38 -17.13 -13.08
C GLN A 88 -24.04 -15.80 -13.76
N TYR A 89 -23.01 -15.09 -13.28
CA TYR A 89 -22.68 -13.74 -13.75
C TYR A 89 -21.18 -13.60 -13.94
N THR A 90 -20.75 -13.28 -15.16
CA THR A 90 -19.35 -13.00 -15.48
C THR A 90 -19.20 -11.53 -15.82
N HIS A 91 -18.48 -10.80 -14.97
CA HIS A 91 -18.17 -9.39 -15.23
C HIS A 91 -16.87 -9.30 -16.07
N PRO A 92 -16.73 -8.36 -17.02
CA PRO A 92 -15.51 -8.24 -17.86
C PRO A 92 -14.20 -8.01 -17.09
N GLU A 93 -14.31 -7.42 -15.91
CA GLU A 93 -13.18 -7.19 -14.99
C GLU A 93 -12.86 -8.39 -14.09
N CYS A 94 -13.64 -9.48 -14.16
CA CYS A 94 -13.32 -10.71 -13.48
C CYS A 94 -12.29 -11.52 -14.26
N TYR A 95 -11.27 -11.98 -13.54
CA TYR A 95 -10.25 -12.87 -14.10
C TYR A 95 -9.90 -13.97 -13.08
N PRO A 96 -10.87 -14.84 -12.74
CA PRO A 96 -10.72 -15.79 -11.65
C PRO A 96 -9.52 -16.72 -11.83
N ILE A 97 -8.91 -17.10 -10.71
CA ILE A 97 -7.78 -18.04 -10.72
C ILE A 97 -8.33 -19.45 -10.56
N GLU A 98 -8.16 -20.26 -11.59
CA GLU A 98 -8.61 -21.65 -11.62
C GLU A 98 -7.78 -22.56 -10.71
N VAL A 99 -8.45 -23.43 -9.97
CA VAL A 99 -7.84 -24.41 -9.05
C VAL A 99 -7.90 -25.82 -9.66
N ASP A 100 -6.73 -26.40 -9.90
CA ASP A 100 -6.57 -27.73 -10.49
C ASP A 100 -7.21 -28.83 -9.63
N LYS A 101 -7.61 -29.94 -10.28
CA LYS A 101 -8.15 -31.14 -9.59
C LYS A 101 -7.20 -31.74 -8.57
N ASN A 102 -5.90 -31.65 -8.82
CA ASN A 102 -4.85 -32.24 -8.00
C ASN A 102 -4.31 -31.26 -6.94
N ASP A 103 -4.87 -30.06 -6.82
CA ASP A 103 -4.43 -29.10 -5.81
C ASP A 103 -4.72 -29.66 -4.40
N THR A 104 -3.70 -29.85 -3.59
CA THR A 104 -3.85 -30.53 -2.29
C THR A 104 -4.49 -29.65 -1.20
N ILE A 105 -4.65 -28.35 -1.44
CA ILE A 105 -5.08 -27.37 -0.43
C ILE A 105 -6.50 -26.87 -0.72
N TYR A 106 -6.73 -26.37 -1.94
CA TYR A 106 -8.00 -25.70 -2.27
C TYR A 106 -9.00 -26.58 -2.99
N SER A 107 -8.57 -27.64 -3.69
CA SER A 107 -9.45 -28.45 -4.56
C SER A 107 -10.66 -29.07 -3.85
N THR A 108 -10.53 -29.30 -2.55
CA THR A 108 -11.57 -29.85 -1.67
C THR A 108 -12.66 -28.84 -1.32
N HIS A 109 -12.34 -27.55 -1.34
CA HIS A 109 -13.23 -26.47 -0.92
C HIS A 109 -13.74 -25.63 -2.09
N THR A 110 -12.91 -25.37 -3.10
CA THR A 110 -13.26 -24.52 -4.23
C THR A 110 -12.50 -24.89 -5.50
N ARG A 111 -13.11 -24.56 -6.65
CA ARG A 111 -12.48 -24.65 -7.98
C ARG A 111 -12.03 -23.30 -8.52
N CYS A 112 -12.30 -22.23 -7.78
CA CYS A 112 -12.08 -20.86 -8.21
C CYS A 112 -11.65 -19.99 -7.03
N LEU A 113 -10.58 -19.22 -7.22
CA LEU A 113 -10.21 -18.14 -6.32
C LEU A 113 -10.61 -16.80 -6.98
N PRO A 114 -11.36 -15.94 -6.27
CA PRO A 114 -11.87 -14.71 -6.85
C PRO A 114 -10.71 -13.74 -7.11
N TYR A 115 -10.63 -13.21 -8.33
CA TYR A 115 -9.67 -12.20 -8.70
C TYR A 115 -10.31 -11.19 -9.65
N VAL A 116 -10.19 -9.92 -9.28
CA VAL A 116 -10.65 -8.77 -10.06
C VAL A 116 -9.42 -8.09 -10.65
N ARG A 117 -9.50 -7.71 -11.92
CA ARG A 117 -8.42 -6.98 -12.59
C ARG A 117 -8.27 -5.59 -11.97
N THR A 118 -7.02 -5.13 -11.84
CA THR A 118 -6.69 -3.77 -11.39
C THR A 118 -7.36 -2.73 -12.29
N ALA A 119 -7.97 -1.72 -11.70
CA ALA A 119 -8.68 -0.64 -12.38
C ALA A 119 -7.80 0.07 -13.43
N THR A 120 -8.44 0.56 -14.48
CA THR A 120 -7.76 1.22 -15.59
C THR A 120 -7.62 2.71 -15.33
N SER A 121 -6.46 3.27 -15.70
CA SER A 121 -6.31 4.71 -15.80
C SER A 121 -6.75 5.18 -17.19
N PRO A 122 -7.55 6.25 -17.30
CA PRO A 122 -7.81 6.88 -18.59
C PRO A 122 -6.50 7.47 -19.12
N ARG A 123 -6.26 7.32 -20.41
CA ARG A 123 -5.11 7.95 -21.07
C ARG A 123 -5.32 9.45 -21.18
N GLU A 124 -4.24 10.20 -21.40
CA GLU A 124 -4.33 11.62 -21.72
C GLU A 124 -5.34 11.87 -22.84
N ASN A 125 -6.19 12.88 -22.65
CA ASN A 125 -7.29 13.25 -23.54
C ASN A 125 -8.30 12.12 -23.84
N CYS A 126 -8.44 11.13 -22.94
CA CYS A 126 -9.30 9.96 -23.14
C CYS A 126 -9.00 9.20 -24.45
N SER A 127 -7.75 9.25 -24.92
CA SER A 127 -7.33 8.59 -26.14
C SER A 127 -7.43 7.06 -26.02
N LEU A 128 -7.79 6.41 -27.13
CA LEU A 128 -7.81 4.95 -27.21
C LEU A 128 -6.37 4.40 -27.17
N GLY A 129 -6.19 3.24 -26.55
CA GLY A 129 -4.88 2.60 -26.46
C GLY A 129 -4.84 1.37 -25.57
N PRO A 130 -3.63 0.83 -25.33
CA PRO A 130 -3.42 -0.26 -24.38
C PRO A 130 -3.89 0.12 -22.98
N ARG A 131 -4.39 -0.89 -22.26
CA ARG A 131 -4.82 -0.79 -20.87
C ARG A 131 -3.64 -0.43 -19.97
N GLU A 132 -3.72 0.72 -19.31
CA GLU A 132 -2.80 1.15 -18.27
C GLU A 132 -3.49 1.10 -16.90
N GLN A 133 -2.78 0.70 -15.84
CA GLN A 133 -3.32 0.61 -14.49
C GLN A 133 -3.21 1.95 -13.78
N VAL A 134 -4.18 2.26 -12.91
CA VAL A 134 -4.15 3.46 -12.09
C VAL A 134 -3.44 3.19 -10.76
N ASN A 135 -2.56 4.10 -10.37
CA ASN A 135 -2.06 4.22 -9.01
C ASN A 135 -2.82 5.33 -8.30
N GLN A 136 -3.52 5.02 -7.21
CA GLN A 136 -4.26 5.99 -6.40
C GLN A 136 -3.47 6.52 -5.19
N ALA A 137 -2.24 6.04 -5.00
CA ALA A 137 -1.29 6.61 -4.05
C ALA A 137 -0.55 7.79 -4.70
N THR A 138 0.03 8.64 -3.86
CA THR A 138 1.03 9.61 -4.32
C THR A 138 2.27 8.86 -4.82
N SER A 139 2.96 9.37 -5.83
CA SER A 139 4.18 8.71 -6.34
C SER A 139 5.40 8.90 -5.44
N PHE A 140 5.34 9.89 -4.54
CA PHE A 140 6.43 10.28 -3.67
C PHE A 140 6.40 9.48 -2.38
N LEU A 141 7.58 9.32 -1.76
CA LEU A 141 7.69 8.82 -0.40
C LEU A 141 7.35 9.94 0.58
N ASP A 142 6.07 10.27 0.71
CA ASP A 142 5.55 11.45 1.41
C ASP A 142 4.61 11.12 2.59
N ALA A 143 4.63 9.86 3.03
CA ALA A 143 3.83 9.33 4.11
C ALA A 143 2.30 9.49 3.90
N SER A 144 1.83 9.49 2.65
CA SER A 144 0.41 9.48 2.28
C SER A 144 -0.36 8.32 2.92
N HIS A 145 0.25 7.18 3.15
CA HIS A 145 -0.35 6.08 3.91
C HIS A 145 -0.61 6.42 5.39
N ILE A 146 0.04 7.44 5.97
CA ILE A 146 -0.27 7.97 7.30
C ILE A 146 -1.24 9.15 7.21
N TYR A 147 -1.01 10.08 6.26
CA TYR A 147 -1.70 11.37 6.19
C TYR A 147 -2.88 11.42 5.23
N GLY A 148 -3.09 10.39 4.42
CA GLY A 148 -4.08 10.33 3.33
C GLY A 148 -3.56 10.90 2.01
N SER A 149 -3.89 10.22 0.91
CA SER A 149 -3.58 10.67 -0.47
C SER A 149 -4.58 11.69 -1.02
N THR A 150 -5.70 11.91 -0.32
CA THR A 150 -6.73 12.89 -0.68
C THR A 150 -6.97 13.86 0.45
N MET A 151 -7.38 15.10 0.12
CA MET A 151 -7.72 16.11 1.12
C MET A 151 -8.86 15.65 2.04
N GLU A 152 -9.87 14.96 1.49
CA GLU A 152 -10.96 14.41 2.29
C GLU A 152 -10.45 13.42 3.34
N ARG A 153 -9.55 12.50 2.95
CA ARG A 153 -8.96 11.53 3.88
C ARG A 153 -8.09 12.21 4.92
N ALA A 154 -7.23 13.13 4.50
CA ALA A 154 -6.37 13.91 5.40
C ALA A 154 -7.20 14.68 6.45
N ASN A 155 -8.29 15.31 6.02
CA ASN A 155 -9.17 16.05 6.90
C ASN A 155 -9.85 15.17 7.96
N LYS A 156 -10.20 13.92 7.62
CA LYS A 156 -10.76 12.95 8.57
C LYS A 156 -9.74 12.42 9.59
N LEU A 157 -8.44 12.59 9.33
CA LEU A 157 -7.36 12.09 10.19
C LEU A 157 -6.85 13.16 11.17
N ARG A 158 -7.15 14.44 10.93
CA ARG A 158 -6.68 15.56 11.74
C ARG A 158 -7.59 15.84 12.93
N ALA A 159 -6.99 16.14 14.07
CA ALA A 159 -7.71 16.60 15.26
C ALA A 159 -8.08 18.09 15.20
N TYR A 160 -7.43 18.86 14.31
CA TYR A 160 -7.54 20.32 14.21
C TYR A 160 -7.29 21.03 15.54
N GLN A 161 -6.43 20.43 16.36
CA GLN A 161 -5.99 20.98 17.62
C GLN A 161 -4.50 20.76 17.79
N ASN A 162 -3.74 21.86 17.93
CA ASN A 162 -2.28 21.86 18.15
C ASN A 162 -1.47 21.07 17.10
N GLY A 163 -1.98 20.97 15.87
CA GLY A 163 -1.38 20.25 14.76
C GLY A 163 -1.42 18.72 14.90
N LEU A 164 -2.29 18.18 15.74
CA LEU A 164 -2.33 16.74 16.05
C LEU A 164 -3.16 15.92 15.05
N LEU A 165 -2.79 14.66 14.89
CA LEU A 165 -3.63 13.61 14.33
C LEU A 165 -4.61 13.07 15.38
N LEU A 166 -5.81 12.71 14.93
CA LEU A 166 -6.80 12.03 15.75
C LEU A 166 -6.24 10.72 16.29
N SER A 167 -6.51 10.46 17.56
CA SER A 167 -6.16 9.21 18.20
C SER A 167 -7.18 8.88 19.27
N GLN A 168 -7.27 7.60 19.63
CA GLN A 168 -8.10 7.15 20.73
C GLN A 168 -7.22 6.65 21.89
N GLN A 169 -7.65 6.90 23.11
CA GLN A 169 -7.02 6.28 24.28
C GLN A 169 -7.72 4.97 24.58
N ASN A 170 -6.95 3.89 24.66
CA ASN A 170 -7.43 2.63 25.19
C ASN A 170 -7.37 2.70 26.72
N SER A 171 -8.53 2.82 27.37
CA SER A 171 -8.66 2.93 28.83
C SER A 171 -8.08 1.72 29.59
N LYS A 172 -8.09 0.53 28.97
CA LYS A 172 -7.57 -0.70 29.60
C LYS A 172 -6.05 -0.78 29.62
N TYR A 173 -5.39 -0.20 28.62
CA TYR A 173 -3.93 -0.33 28.43
C TYR A 173 -3.19 1.00 28.47
N HIS A 174 -3.88 2.11 28.78
CA HIS A 174 -3.35 3.48 28.74
C HIS A 174 -2.54 3.77 27.47
N ALA A 175 -2.99 3.22 26.34
CA ALA A 175 -2.27 3.24 25.09
C ALA A 175 -3.01 4.09 24.06
N THR A 176 -2.26 4.95 23.37
CA THR A 176 -2.79 5.73 22.24
C THR A 176 -2.86 4.84 21.00
N LEU A 177 -4.05 4.65 20.45
CA LEU A 177 -4.29 3.87 19.23
C LEU A 177 -4.76 4.80 18.11
N LEU A 178 -4.69 4.29 16.87
CA LEU A 178 -5.32 4.90 15.70
C LEU A 178 -6.83 5.11 15.94
N PRO A 179 -7.49 6.10 15.32
CA PRO A 179 -8.94 6.28 15.42
C PRO A 179 -9.70 5.10 14.81
N ASN A 180 -10.97 4.90 15.16
CA ASN A 180 -11.80 3.84 14.57
C ASN A 180 -12.46 4.33 13.27
N ILE A 181 -12.63 3.42 12.31
CA ILE A 181 -13.48 3.63 11.14
C ILE A 181 -14.95 3.73 11.58
N THR A 182 -15.65 4.74 11.07
CA THR A 182 -17.07 4.99 11.36
C THR A 182 -17.98 4.90 10.13
N ASP A 183 -17.42 4.75 8.93
CA ASP A 183 -18.14 4.81 7.65
C ASP A 183 -18.60 3.43 7.13
N GLY A 184 -18.38 2.36 7.90
CA GLY A 184 -18.80 1.00 7.52
C GLY A 184 -17.98 0.36 6.39
N THR A 185 -16.87 0.97 5.97
CA THR A 185 -15.98 0.43 4.93
C THR A 185 -15.23 -0.82 5.37
N CYS A 186 -15.20 -1.12 6.67
CA CYS A 186 -14.59 -2.34 7.17
C CYS A 186 -15.61 -3.44 7.40
N TRP A 187 -15.25 -4.65 6.99
CA TRP A 187 -16.06 -5.84 7.16
C TRP A 187 -16.23 -6.17 8.66
N ASN A 188 -17.46 -6.11 9.16
CA ASN A 188 -17.78 -6.42 10.55
C ASN A 188 -18.64 -7.70 10.61
N ASN A 189 -18.07 -8.80 11.12
CA ASN A 189 -18.75 -10.09 11.32
C ASN A 189 -19.54 -10.17 12.66
N GLY A 190 -19.91 -9.03 13.25
CA GLY A 190 -20.64 -8.99 14.53
C GLY A 190 -19.74 -9.02 15.77
N SER A 191 -18.42 -8.98 15.60
CA SER A 191 -17.48 -8.73 16.70
C SER A 191 -17.43 -7.23 17.03
N SER A 192 -17.31 -6.87 18.31
CA SER A 192 -17.13 -5.48 18.75
C SER A 192 -15.82 -4.81 18.28
N GLN A 193 -14.95 -5.55 17.58
CA GLN A 193 -13.71 -5.03 17.03
C GLN A 193 -13.98 -4.12 15.83
N LYS A 194 -13.65 -2.84 16.02
CA LYS A 194 -13.68 -1.82 14.98
C LYS A 194 -12.32 -1.78 14.31
N CYS A 195 -12.33 -1.58 12.99
CA CYS A 195 -11.11 -1.36 12.23
C CYS A 195 -10.58 0.04 12.47
N PHE A 196 -9.27 0.20 12.32
CA PHE A 196 -8.57 1.44 12.50
C PHE A 196 -8.54 2.28 11.23
N LEU A 197 -8.62 3.59 11.41
CA LEU A 197 -8.57 4.60 10.38
C LEU A 197 -7.15 5.19 10.32
N ALA A 198 -6.53 5.14 9.15
CA ALA A 198 -5.27 5.82 8.82
C ALA A 198 -5.30 6.31 7.36
N GLY A 199 -4.20 6.84 6.84
CA GLY A 199 -4.12 7.31 5.45
C GLY A 199 -4.36 6.20 4.43
N GLY A 200 -3.76 5.03 4.65
CA GLY A 200 -3.80 3.89 3.75
C GLY A 200 -4.88 2.85 4.07
N GLU A 201 -5.24 2.06 3.06
CA GLU A 201 -6.32 1.07 3.12
C GLU A 201 -5.88 -0.28 3.73
N PHE A 202 -4.58 -0.58 3.75
CA PHE A 202 -4.04 -1.85 4.22
C PHE A 202 -3.64 -1.84 5.70
N THR A 203 -3.89 -0.73 6.39
CA THR A 203 -3.67 -0.55 7.83
C THR A 203 -4.19 -1.72 8.68
N ASN A 204 -5.33 -2.31 8.29
CA ASN A 204 -6.00 -3.39 9.03
C ASN A 204 -5.70 -4.80 8.51
N LEU A 205 -4.84 -4.94 7.50
CA LEU A 205 -4.57 -6.24 6.86
C LEU A 205 -3.80 -7.19 7.79
N PHE A 206 -2.83 -6.65 8.54
CA PHE A 206 -2.11 -7.38 9.58
C PHE A 206 -1.95 -6.50 10.83
N PRO A 207 -1.98 -7.09 12.04
CA PRO A 207 -1.74 -6.34 13.28
C PRO A 207 -0.39 -5.59 13.28
N THR A 208 0.63 -6.15 12.64
CA THR A 208 1.96 -5.52 12.50
C THR A 208 1.92 -4.22 11.71
N GLN A 209 1.10 -4.15 10.65
CA GLN A 209 0.91 -2.90 9.89
C GLN A 209 0.18 -1.86 10.74
N THR A 210 -0.88 -2.26 11.44
CA THR A 210 -1.57 -1.39 12.39
C THR A 210 -0.62 -0.81 13.45
N VAL A 211 0.32 -1.63 13.95
CA VAL A 211 1.33 -1.20 14.91
C VAL A 211 2.27 -0.16 14.30
N LEU A 212 2.78 -0.37 13.08
CA LEU A 212 3.63 0.62 12.39
C LEU A 212 2.92 1.95 12.19
N HIS A 213 1.69 1.93 11.69
CA HIS A 213 0.84 3.11 11.56
C HIS A 213 0.62 3.82 12.91
N THR A 214 0.40 3.06 13.99
CA THR A 214 0.26 3.61 15.35
C THR A 214 1.55 4.26 15.85
N ILE A 215 2.72 3.66 15.58
CA ILE A 215 4.03 4.22 15.97
C ILE A 215 4.23 5.58 15.29
N TRP A 216 3.99 5.67 13.99
CA TRP A 216 4.20 6.91 13.24
C TRP A 216 3.18 7.99 13.56
N LEU A 217 1.94 7.62 13.86
CA LEU A 217 0.96 8.56 14.42
C LEU A 217 1.44 9.14 15.75
N ARG A 218 1.94 8.29 16.66
CA ARG A 218 2.47 8.75 17.96
C ARG A 218 3.68 9.66 17.77
N GLN A 219 4.55 9.33 16.81
CA GLN A 219 5.71 10.14 16.49
C GLN A 219 5.32 11.52 15.94
N HIS A 220 4.34 11.59 15.05
CA HIS A 220 3.77 12.87 14.59
C HIS A 220 3.26 13.71 15.77
N ASN A 221 2.38 13.12 16.60
CA ASN A 221 1.80 13.83 17.75
C ASN A 221 2.84 14.24 18.78
N ASN A 222 3.92 13.48 18.94
CA ASN A 222 5.06 13.84 19.79
C ASN A 222 5.81 15.06 19.22
N ILE A 223 6.13 15.06 17.93
CA ILE A 223 6.80 16.18 17.27
C ILE A 223 5.95 17.44 17.33
N ALA A 224 4.66 17.36 17.01
CA ALA A 224 3.75 18.51 17.05
C ALA A 224 3.67 19.15 18.44
N LYS A 225 3.63 18.34 19.52
CA LYS A 225 3.67 18.83 20.91
C LYS A 225 4.97 19.56 21.23
N GLN A 226 6.11 19.01 20.81
CA GLN A 226 7.42 19.65 21.02
C GLN A 226 7.54 20.95 20.24
N LEU A 227 7.09 20.97 18.97
CA LEU A 227 7.07 22.18 18.16
C LEU A 227 6.19 23.27 18.76
N LYS A 228 5.02 22.93 19.33
CA LYS A 228 4.15 23.88 20.01
C LYS A 228 4.78 24.46 21.28
N ALA A 229 5.50 23.65 22.04
CA ALA A 229 6.19 24.11 23.25
C ALA A 229 7.29 25.14 22.94
N ILE A 230 7.98 24.96 21.82
CA ILE A 230 9.05 25.88 21.37
C ILE A 230 8.47 27.09 20.63
N ASN A 231 7.42 26.89 19.82
CA ASN A 231 6.82 27.90 18.95
C ASN A 231 5.38 28.20 19.38
N ILE A 232 5.24 28.93 20.49
CA ILE A 232 3.94 29.21 21.12
C ILE A 232 2.95 29.87 20.14
N GLY A 233 3.43 30.74 19.26
CA GLY A 233 2.62 31.50 18.29
C GLY A 233 2.20 30.74 17.03
N TRP A 234 2.64 29.49 16.83
CA TRP A 234 2.21 28.73 15.64
C TRP A 234 0.77 28.22 15.78
N ASP A 235 0.03 28.30 14.67
CA ASP A 235 -1.33 27.80 14.53
C ASP A 235 -1.35 26.29 14.25
N ASP A 236 -2.56 25.71 14.21
CA ASP A 236 -2.75 24.28 13.99
C ASP A 236 -2.15 23.80 12.67
N GLU A 237 -2.39 24.54 11.59
CA GLU A 237 -1.93 24.18 10.24
C GLU A 237 -0.41 24.15 10.16
N LYS A 238 0.25 25.20 10.67
CA LYS A 238 1.71 25.26 10.66
C LYS A 238 2.32 24.11 11.46
N LEU A 239 1.78 23.83 12.65
CA LEU A 239 2.25 22.71 13.48
C LEU A 239 2.09 21.36 12.78
N PHE A 240 0.91 21.12 12.18
CA PHE A 240 0.63 19.88 11.45
C PHE A 240 1.59 19.69 10.28
N GLN A 241 1.78 20.73 9.45
CA GLN A 241 2.65 20.64 8.27
C GLN A 241 4.12 20.46 8.66
N GLU A 242 4.63 21.17 9.68
CA GLU A 242 6.02 21.00 10.11
C GLU A 242 6.26 19.62 10.77
N ALA A 243 5.32 19.14 11.58
CA ALA A 243 5.40 17.78 12.13
C ALA A 243 5.35 16.72 11.01
N ARG A 244 4.47 16.90 10.02
CA ARG A 244 4.39 16.04 8.83
C ARG A 244 5.72 16.02 8.07
N ARG A 245 6.30 17.20 7.78
CA ARG A 245 7.59 17.31 7.07
C ARG A 245 8.72 16.56 7.76
N ILE A 246 8.80 16.67 9.10
CA ILE A 246 9.82 15.95 9.88
C ILE A 246 9.59 14.43 9.81
N VAL A 247 8.36 13.96 9.98
CA VAL A 247 8.04 12.52 9.89
C VAL A 247 8.36 11.96 8.50
N VAL A 248 8.01 12.69 7.44
CA VAL A 248 8.36 12.31 6.05
C VAL A 248 9.87 12.17 5.91
N ALA A 249 10.65 13.14 6.40
CA ALA A 249 12.10 13.08 6.35
C ALA A 249 12.66 11.88 7.15
N GLN A 250 12.07 11.54 8.30
CA GLN A 250 12.45 10.35 9.07
C GLN A 250 12.21 9.05 8.29
N ILE A 251 11.04 8.91 7.65
CA ILE A 251 10.68 7.75 6.84
C ILE A 251 11.60 7.62 5.61
N GLN A 252 11.86 8.74 4.92
CA GLN A 252 12.79 8.79 3.80
C GLN A 252 14.20 8.38 4.25
N HIS A 253 14.69 8.93 5.35
CA HIS A 253 16.01 8.58 5.89
C HIS A 253 16.11 7.09 6.21
N ILE A 254 15.16 6.51 6.96
CA ILE A 254 15.17 5.07 7.27
C ILE A 254 15.12 4.25 5.98
N THR A 255 14.28 4.63 5.02
CA THR A 255 14.10 3.88 3.77
C THR A 255 15.38 3.88 2.92
N TYR A 256 15.98 5.04 2.69
CA TYR A 256 17.16 5.17 1.83
C TYR A 256 18.47 4.80 2.53
N ASN A 257 18.61 5.08 3.84
CA ASN A 257 19.85 4.87 4.58
C ASN A 257 19.97 3.47 5.19
N GLU A 258 18.86 2.89 5.65
CA GLU A 258 18.89 1.66 6.45
C GLU A 258 18.26 0.48 5.70
N PHE A 259 17.09 0.69 5.08
CA PHE A 259 16.34 -0.40 4.43
C PHE A 259 16.88 -0.77 3.04
N LEU A 260 16.95 0.18 2.10
CA LEU A 260 17.38 -0.10 0.72
C LEU A 260 18.76 -0.77 0.61
N PRO A 261 19.80 -0.38 1.37
CA PRO A 261 21.10 -1.04 1.29
C PRO A 261 21.06 -2.52 1.63
N ILE A 262 20.14 -2.96 2.49
CA ILE A 262 19.97 -4.36 2.86
C ILE A 262 19.30 -5.14 1.72
N ILE A 263 18.34 -4.54 1.02
CA ILE A 263 17.57 -5.20 -0.06
C ILE A 263 18.37 -5.33 -1.35
N ILE A 264 18.95 -4.23 -1.85
CA ILE A 264 19.61 -4.20 -3.17
C ILE A 264 21.13 -4.29 -3.09
N GLY A 265 21.72 -4.16 -1.91
CA GLY A 265 23.16 -4.17 -1.69
C GLY A 265 23.84 -2.84 -2.04
N LYS A 266 24.92 -2.54 -1.33
CA LYS A 266 25.68 -1.27 -1.45
C LYS A 266 26.23 -1.02 -2.86
N ASN A 267 26.56 -2.07 -3.61
CA ASN A 267 27.09 -1.95 -4.97
C ASN A 267 26.03 -1.41 -5.95
N ARG A 268 24.78 -1.89 -5.86
CA ARG A 268 23.68 -1.41 -6.70
C ARG A 268 23.29 0.02 -6.36
N LEU A 269 23.32 0.40 -5.08
CA LEU A 269 23.10 1.80 -4.67
C LEU A 269 24.08 2.77 -5.33
N ARG A 270 25.36 2.39 -5.44
CA ARG A 270 26.37 3.19 -6.15
C ARG A 270 26.12 3.22 -7.66
N GLN A 271 25.72 2.09 -8.24
CA GLN A 271 25.45 1.99 -9.68
C GLN A 271 24.27 2.87 -10.11
N TYR A 272 23.23 2.96 -9.27
CA TYR A 272 22.04 3.76 -9.54
C TYR A 272 22.09 5.19 -8.96
N ASP A 273 23.22 5.57 -8.34
CA ASP A 273 23.42 6.88 -7.71
C ASP A 273 22.34 7.26 -6.66
N ILE A 274 21.92 6.26 -5.86
CA ILE A 274 20.88 6.41 -4.81
C ILE A 274 21.53 6.48 -3.42
N LYS A 275 22.86 6.65 -3.35
CA LYS A 275 23.56 6.70 -2.05
C LYS A 275 23.37 8.07 -1.41
N LEU A 276 22.83 8.11 -0.18
CA LEU A 276 22.73 9.34 0.60
C LEU A 276 24.10 10.02 0.77
N ARG A 277 24.11 11.33 0.56
CA ARG A 277 25.25 12.18 0.93
C ARG A 277 25.38 12.19 2.45
N SER A 278 26.61 12.31 2.94
CA SER A 278 26.87 12.37 4.38
C SER A 278 26.36 13.66 5.02
N ASN A 279 26.27 14.74 4.24
CA ASN A 279 25.77 16.07 4.62
C ASN A 279 25.08 16.72 3.40
N ASP A 280 24.32 17.79 3.63
CA ASP A 280 23.57 18.62 2.66
C ASP A 280 22.22 18.08 2.15
N TYR A 281 21.41 19.03 1.67
CA TYR A 281 20.16 18.77 0.95
C TYR A 281 20.45 18.16 -0.41
N ASP A 282 19.73 17.09 -0.76
CA ASP A 282 19.81 16.45 -2.06
C ASP A 282 18.42 16.37 -2.68
N SER A 283 18.28 16.94 -3.88
CA SER A 283 17.04 16.96 -4.64
C SER A 283 16.84 15.71 -5.51
N ASP A 284 17.81 14.79 -5.55
CA ASP A 284 17.78 13.63 -6.45
C ASP A 284 16.85 12.49 -5.98
N TYR A 285 16.30 12.57 -4.77
CA TYR A 285 15.43 11.55 -4.17
C TYR A 285 13.91 11.77 -4.37
N ASN A 286 13.52 12.77 -5.18
CA ASN A 286 12.12 13.08 -5.52
C ASN A 286 11.76 12.66 -6.95
#